data_AF-A0A7W8TUJ9-F1
#
_entry.id   AF-A0A7W8TUJ9-F1
#
_cell.length_a   1.000
_cell.length_b   1.000
_cell.length_c   1.000
_cell.angle_alpha   90.00
_cell.angle_beta   90.00
_cell.angle_gamma   90.00
#
_symmetry.space_group_name_H-M   'P 1'
#
loop_
_entity.id
_entity.type
_entity.pdbx_description
1 polymer ?
#
loop_
_entity_poly.entity_id
_entity_poly.type
_entity_poly.pdbx_seq_one_letter_code
_entity_poly.pdbx_strand_id
1 'polypeptide(L)'
;MANSGDRESKLRLEAIEWLSMVTDNGRLPLTREEIAEFRFEGEKFRLIDQSRGIWRPKGFEGALTIVTTFREPGKERPYEDEIGQDGLPRYMWEGDDPFLFTNVALRTSMQRQMPMIWFVGIGRAPARYQVVAPVFLVDEEAHLQRFVVAPMDASAIIPDVVGQESPIQETMRRYLRTETTIRLHQPVFRASVLRAYETRCAVCNLGHYQLLDAAHIMPDRHDVGIASVVNGMALCKIHHAAFDSNILGVTPDFVVKIRPDLLEEIDGPMLQHGLKELHNNKLMKLPENKKEQPRKDLLELAYERFTSAGAA
;
A
#
# COMPACT_ATOMS: atom_id res chain seq x y z
N MET A 1 27.06 27.25 -14.18
CA MET A 1 25.67 27.23 -13.69
C MET A 1 25.08 25.91 -14.16
N ALA A 2 24.79 24.98 -13.24
CA ALA A 2 24.13 23.73 -13.64
C ALA A 2 22.81 24.08 -14.35
N ASN A 3 22.52 23.43 -15.48
CA ASN A 3 21.27 23.64 -16.20
C ASN A 3 20.09 23.34 -15.24
N SER A 4 19.04 24.15 -15.25
CA SER A 4 17.89 23.97 -14.34
C SER A 4 17.31 22.55 -14.39
N GLY A 5 17.28 21.91 -15.58
CA GLY A 5 16.86 20.52 -15.74
C GLY A 5 17.83 19.48 -15.16
N ASP A 6 19.13 19.77 -15.11
CA ASP A 6 20.14 18.90 -14.47
C ASP A 6 19.98 18.92 -12.96
N ARG A 7 19.72 20.11 -12.40
CA ARG A 7 19.42 20.27 -10.97
C ARG A 7 18.12 19.59 -10.55
N GLU A 8 17.05 19.73 -11.35
CA GLU A 8 15.78 19.04 -11.11
C GLU A 8 15.95 17.51 -11.12
N SER A 9 16.68 16.98 -12.09
CA SER A 9 16.94 15.53 -12.21
C SER A 9 17.73 15.00 -11.01
N LYS A 10 18.79 15.72 -10.62
CA LYS A 10 19.59 15.38 -9.43
C LYS A 10 18.75 15.36 -8.15
N LEU A 11 17.89 16.36 -7.95
CA LEU A 11 17.01 16.42 -6.78
C LEU A 11 16.04 15.24 -6.72
N ARG A 12 15.42 14.88 -7.85
CA ARG A 12 14.49 13.73 -7.93
C ARG A 12 15.19 12.46 -7.48
N LEU A 13 16.39 12.19 -7.98
CA LEU A 13 17.18 11.00 -7.63
C LEU A 13 17.56 10.99 -6.15
N GLU A 14 18.12 12.10 -5.63
CA GLU A 14 18.50 12.18 -4.21
C GLU A 14 17.29 12.06 -3.27
N ALA A 15 16.13 12.62 -3.64
CA ALA A 15 14.91 12.48 -2.85
C ALA A 15 14.40 11.03 -2.82
N ILE A 16 14.43 10.33 -3.96
CA ILE A 16 14.01 8.93 -4.05
C ILE A 16 14.96 8.03 -3.25
N GLU A 17 16.27 8.23 -3.38
CA GLU A 17 17.27 7.47 -2.63
C GLU A 17 17.15 7.70 -1.12
N TRP A 18 17.00 8.97 -0.72
CA TRP A 18 16.78 9.32 0.68
C TRP A 18 15.52 8.66 1.23
N LEU A 19 14.40 8.74 0.50
CA LEU A 19 13.16 8.08 0.88
C LEU A 19 13.32 6.56 1.00
N SER A 20 14.06 5.92 0.09
CA SER A 20 14.35 4.48 0.17
C SER A 20 15.07 4.13 1.48
N MET A 21 16.04 4.95 1.91
CA MET A 21 16.75 4.71 3.17
C MET A 21 15.85 4.93 4.40
N VAL A 22 15.17 6.06 4.50
CA VAL A 22 14.38 6.39 5.71
C VAL A 22 13.12 5.54 5.85
N THR A 23 12.63 4.95 4.75
CA THR A 23 11.46 4.07 4.76
C THR A 23 11.82 2.59 4.85
N ASP A 24 13.10 2.21 5.00
CA ASP A 24 13.53 0.80 4.89
C ASP A 24 12.98 0.16 3.59
N ASN A 25 13.33 0.77 2.47
CA ASN A 25 12.88 0.41 1.12
C ASN A 25 11.36 0.32 0.98
N GLY A 26 10.65 1.31 1.53
CA GLY A 26 9.19 1.40 1.48
C GLY A 26 8.46 0.59 2.54
N ARG A 27 9.15 -0.08 3.48
CA ARG A 27 8.50 -0.86 4.54
C ARG A 27 7.88 0.01 5.63
N LEU A 28 8.41 1.20 5.90
CA LEU A 28 8.01 2.11 6.97
C LEU A 28 7.26 3.33 6.42
N PRO A 29 6.05 3.63 6.92
CA PRO A 29 5.35 4.85 6.57
C PRO A 29 5.89 6.04 7.36
N LEU A 30 5.90 7.21 6.74
CA LEU A 30 6.43 8.45 7.31
C LEU A 30 5.32 9.40 7.78
N THR A 31 5.61 10.23 8.78
CA THR A 31 4.83 11.41 9.12
C THR A 31 5.23 12.62 8.26
N ARG A 32 4.45 13.72 8.32
CA ARG A 32 4.82 14.95 7.60
C ARG A 32 6.12 15.56 8.12
N GLU A 33 6.36 15.45 9.42
CA GLU A 33 7.55 15.97 10.09
C GLU A 33 8.79 15.22 9.61
N GLU A 34 8.73 13.89 9.52
CA GLU A 34 9.81 13.06 8.98
C GLU A 34 10.09 13.39 7.51
N ILE A 35 9.06 13.54 6.68
CA ILE A 35 9.20 13.95 5.27
C ILE A 35 9.88 15.34 5.15
N ALA A 36 9.62 16.26 6.09
CA ALA A 36 10.16 17.61 6.08
C ALA A 36 11.66 17.70 6.46
N GLU A 37 12.27 16.60 6.90
CA GLU A 37 13.70 16.54 7.19
C GLU A 37 14.58 16.30 5.95
N PHE A 38 13.98 16.08 4.77
CA PHE A 38 14.74 16.00 3.53
C PHE A 38 15.55 17.27 3.27
N ARG A 39 16.80 17.07 2.85
CA ARG A 39 17.72 18.14 2.47
C ARG A 39 18.28 17.89 1.09
N PHE A 40 18.39 18.97 0.32
CA PHE A 40 19.04 18.97 -0.99
C PHE A 40 20.11 20.07 -0.98
N GLU A 41 21.34 19.72 -1.37
CA GLU A 41 22.48 20.67 -1.36
C GLU A 41 22.72 21.33 0.02
N GLY A 42 22.42 20.62 1.12
CA GLY A 42 22.59 21.09 2.50
C GLY A 42 21.39 21.87 3.08
N GLU A 43 20.45 22.30 2.24
CA GLU A 43 19.28 23.08 2.65
C GLU A 43 18.03 22.21 2.77
N LYS A 44 17.10 22.57 3.68
CA LYS A 44 15.80 21.88 3.79
C LYS A 44 15.03 22.06 2.49
N PHE A 45 14.53 20.96 1.92
CA PHE A 45 13.75 20.99 0.70
C PHE A 45 12.41 20.28 0.89
N ARG A 46 11.33 20.95 0.48
CA ARG A 46 9.97 20.46 0.69
C ARG A 46 9.59 19.43 -0.37
N LEU A 47 9.24 18.23 0.07
CA LEU A 47 8.77 17.14 -0.80
C LEU A 47 7.24 17.08 -0.96
N ILE A 48 6.46 17.65 -0.06
CA ILE A 48 4.97 17.64 -0.15
C ILE A 48 4.39 19.04 0.04
N ASP A 49 3.29 19.34 -0.65
CA ASP A 49 2.53 20.55 -0.35
C ASP A 49 1.72 20.40 0.95
N GLN A 50 1.39 21.53 1.58
CA GLN A 50 0.60 21.56 2.82
C GLN A 50 -0.90 21.41 2.55
N SER A 51 -1.36 21.77 1.36
CA SER A 51 -2.77 21.96 1.03
C SER A 51 -3.23 21.20 -0.22
N ARG A 52 -2.29 20.85 -1.12
CA ARG A 52 -2.60 20.23 -2.42
C ARG A 52 -2.12 18.78 -2.51
N GLY A 53 -2.80 18.01 -3.35
CA GLY A 53 -2.41 16.66 -3.72
C GLY A 53 -1.18 16.63 -4.64
N ILE A 54 -0.99 17.65 -5.48
CA ILE A 54 0.09 17.71 -6.47
C ILE A 54 1.11 18.76 -6.04
N TRP A 55 2.39 18.40 -6.04
CA TRP A 55 3.47 19.33 -5.70
C TRP A 55 4.47 19.48 -6.85
N ARG A 56 4.56 20.71 -7.38
CA ARG A 56 5.60 21.16 -8.31
C ARG A 56 6.42 22.27 -7.64
N PRO A 57 7.69 22.03 -7.26
CA PRO A 57 8.56 23.06 -6.72
C PRO A 57 8.74 24.24 -7.66
N LYS A 58 9.07 25.42 -7.10
CA LYS A 58 9.36 26.60 -7.91
C LYS A 58 10.60 26.34 -8.77
N GLY A 59 10.50 26.60 -10.07
CA GLY A 59 11.58 26.40 -11.04
C GLY A 59 11.67 24.98 -11.61
N PHE A 60 10.79 24.07 -11.20
CA PHE A 60 10.67 22.75 -11.82
C PHE A 60 9.71 22.81 -13.00
N GLU A 61 9.98 22.03 -14.03
CA GLU A 61 9.11 21.94 -15.21
C GLU A 61 7.95 20.97 -14.96
N GLY A 62 8.21 19.85 -14.29
CA GLY A 62 7.24 18.80 -13.98
C GLY A 62 6.91 18.67 -12.50
N ALA A 63 5.80 18.02 -12.18
CA ALA A 63 5.44 17.68 -10.80
C ALA A 63 6.51 16.76 -10.17
N LEU A 64 6.87 17.03 -8.91
CA LEU A 64 7.80 16.20 -8.14
C LEU A 64 7.05 15.07 -7.41
N THR A 65 5.95 15.41 -6.76
CA THR A 65 5.20 14.46 -5.92
C THR A 65 3.69 14.56 -6.12
N ILE A 66 3.03 13.43 -5.90
CA ILE A 66 1.58 13.33 -5.78
C ILE A 66 1.24 12.74 -4.41
N VAL A 67 0.09 13.14 -3.88
CA VAL A 67 -0.40 12.77 -2.56
C VAL A 67 -1.86 12.32 -2.69
N THR A 68 -2.15 11.12 -2.20
CA THR A 68 -3.53 10.66 -2.00
C THR A 68 -3.87 10.86 -0.53
N THR A 69 -4.90 11.66 -0.23
CA THR A 69 -5.29 11.90 1.17
C THR A 69 -6.03 10.71 1.76
N PHE A 70 -5.68 10.29 2.98
CA PHE A 70 -6.48 9.31 3.73
C PHE A 70 -7.91 9.80 3.94
N ARG A 71 -8.93 8.97 3.69
CA ARG A 71 -10.34 9.24 4.03
C ARG A 71 -10.93 8.06 4.78
N GLU A 72 -11.52 8.30 5.95
CA GLU A 72 -12.07 7.24 6.83
C GLU A 72 -13.06 6.29 6.13
N PRO A 73 -13.14 5.02 6.57
CA PRO A 73 -14.06 4.04 6.01
C PRO A 73 -15.54 4.44 6.17
N GLY A 74 -16.32 4.19 5.11
CA GLY A 74 -17.76 4.46 5.08
C GLY A 74 -18.16 5.90 4.77
N LYS A 75 -17.22 6.74 4.29
CA LYS A 75 -17.55 7.93 3.49
C LYS A 75 -17.50 7.53 2.02
N GLU A 76 -18.44 8.02 1.20
CA GLU A 76 -18.38 7.84 -0.25
C GLU A 76 -16.97 8.21 -0.73
N ARG A 77 -16.34 7.25 -1.38
CA ARG A 77 -15.08 7.44 -2.07
C ARG A 77 -15.48 8.01 -3.43
N PRO A 78 -15.16 9.27 -3.74
CA PRO A 78 -15.44 9.76 -5.09
C PRO A 78 -14.58 9.00 -6.11
N TYR A 79 -13.41 8.49 -5.68
CA TYR A 79 -12.46 7.73 -6.48
C TYR A 79 -11.77 6.72 -5.55
N GLU A 80 -11.90 5.42 -5.83
CA GLU A 80 -10.77 4.53 -5.53
C GLU A 80 -9.67 4.90 -6.52
N ASP A 81 -8.40 4.72 -6.17
CA ASP A 81 -7.38 4.59 -7.21
C ASP A 81 -7.79 3.33 -7.99
N GLU A 82 -8.63 3.53 -9.02
CA GLU A 82 -9.19 2.44 -9.80
C GLU A 82 -8.03 1.76 -10.52
N ILE A 83 -8.05 0.44 -10.54
CA ILE A 83 -7.21 -0.34 -11.44
C ILE A 83 -8.12 -0.58 -12.65
N GLY A 84 -8.04 0.25 -13.68
CA GLY A 84 -7.36 -0.17 -14.89
C GLY A 84 -7.49 -1.63 -15.27
N GLN A 85 -8.12 -1.91 -16.42
CA GLN A 85 -8.01 -3.25 -17.01
C GLN A 85 -6.55 -3.62 -17.33
N ASP A 86 -5.70 -2.61 -17.50
CA ASP A 86 -4.24 -2.70 -17.68
C ASP A 86 -3.48 -3.11 -16.41
N GLY A 87 -4.12 -3.07 -15.23
CA GLY A 87 -3.46 -3.35 -13.96
C GLY A 87 -2.77 -2.16 -13.31
N LEU A 88 -2.95 -0.95 -13.85
CA LEU A 88 -2.27 0.25 -13.37
C LEU A 88 -3.23 1.17 -12.61
N PRO A 89 -2.77 1.82 -11.54
CA PRO A 89 -3.55 2.80 -10.76
C PRO A 89 -3.82 4.09 -11.53
N ARG A 90 -4.91 4.77 -11.18
CA ARG A 90 -5.32 6.04 -11.80
C ARG A 90 -5.34 7.15 -10.78
N TYR A 91 -4.77 8.30 -11.15
CA TYR A 91 -4.68 9.49 -10.31
C TYR A 91 -5.48 10.64 -10.90
N MET A 92 -6.45 11.17 -10.17
CA MET A 92 -7.32 12.24 -10.64
C MET A 92 -6.58 13.56 -10.83
N TRP A 93 -7.08 14.36 -11.77
CA TRP A 93 -6.74 15.77 -11.88
C TRP A 93 -7.07 16.53 -10.58
N GLU A 94 -6.39 17.65 -10.38
CA GLU A 94 -6.83 18.64 -9.43
C GLU A 94 -7.91 19.52 -10.08
N GLY A 95 -9.12 19.47 -9.53
CA GLY A 95 -10.27 20.16 -10.10
C GLY A 95 -10.64 19.62 -11.48
N ASP A 96 -11.36 20.44 -12.25
CA ASP A 96 -11.88 20.14 -13.59
C ASP A 96 -11.16 20.90 -14.71
N ASP A 97 -10.31 21.87 -14.36
CA ASP A 97 -9.55 22.69 -15.33
C ASP A 97 -8.31 21.93 -15.87
N PRO A 98 -8.29 21.55 -17.17
CA PRO A 98 -7.15 20.87 -17.78
C PRO A 98 -5.87 21.73 -17.83
N PHE A 99 -6.02 23.06 -17.77
CA PHE A 99 -4.93 24.04 -17.83
C PHE A 99 -4.45 24.49 -16.46
N LEU A 100 -5.04 23.95 -15.37
CA LEU A 100 -4.55 24.19 -14.03
C LEU A 100 -3.07 23.83 -13.95
N PHE A 101 -2.26 24.72 -13.37
CA PHE A 101 -0.80 24.58 -13.41
C PHE A 101 -0.28 23.26 -12.83
N THR A 102 -1.03 22.60 -11.94
CA THR A 102 -0.71 21.28 -11.39
C THR A 102 -0.99 20.15 -12.38
N ASN A 103 -2.13 20.17 -13.06
CA ASN A 103 -2.45 19.22 -14.14
C ASN A 103 -1.46 19.37 -15.31
N VAL A 104 -1.09 20.61 -15.67
CA VAL A 104 -0.02 20.88 -16.64
C VAL A 104 1.31 20.31 -16.18
N ALA A 105 1.66 20.44 -14.89
CA ALA A 105 2.90 19.89 -14.35
C ALA A 105 2.94 18.35 -14.38
N LEU A 106 1.81 17.68 -14.11
CA LEU A 106 1.69 16.24 -14.28
C LEU A 106 1.88 15.84 -15.74
N ARG A 107 1.22 16.54 -16.67
CA ARG A 107 1.36 16.29 -18.11
C ARG A 107 2.80 16.49 -18.60
N THR A 108 3.52 17.50 -18.09
CA THR A 108 4.95 17.68 -18.36
C THR A 108 5.78 16.50 -17.84
N SER A 109 5.53 16.05 -16.60
CA SER A 109 6.22 14.87 -16.04
C SER A 109 5.95 13.62 -16.88
N MET A 110 4.73 13.43 -17.36
CA MET A 110 4.34 12.33 -18.25
C MET A 110 5.11 12.38 -19.58
N GLN A 111 5.02 13.51 -20.30
CA GLN A 111 5.64 13.69 -21.61
C GLN A 111 7.17 13.53 -21.57
N ARG A 112 7.80 13.88 -20.46
CA ARG A 112 9.25 13.77 -20.25
C ARG A 112 9.66 12.53 -19.44
N GLN A 113 8.72 11.64 -19.13
CA GLN A 113 8.93 10.42 -18.35
C GLN A 113 9.72 10.66 -17.05
N MET A 114 9.39 11.76 -16.36
CA MET A 114 10.10 12.15 -15.13
C MET A 114 9.70 11.25 -13.95
N PRO A 115 10.66 10.71 -13.17
CA PRO A 115 10.34 9.94 -11.99
C PRO A 115 9.74 10.85 -10.92
N MET A 116 8.65 10.38 -10.33
CA MET A 116 7.88 11.05 -9.29
C MET A 116 7.83 10.21 -8.02
N ILE A 117 7.39 10.84 -6.93
CA ILE A 117 7.14 10.18 -5.64
C ILE A 117 5.64 10.24 -5.34
N TRP A 118 5.05 9.10 -4.97
CA TRP A 118 3.67 9.04 -4.52
C TRP A 118 3.60 8.80 -3.00
N PHE A 119 2.98 9.74 -2.30
CA PHE A 119 2.66 9.60 -0.88
C PHE A 119 1.19 9.20 -0.72
N VAL A 120 0.96 7.93 -0.39
CA VAL A 120 -0.38 7.39 -0.16
C VAL A 120 -0.72 7.56 1.32
N GLY A 121 -1.68 8.42 1.62
CA GLY A 121 -2.14 8.68 2.97
C GLY A 121 -2.83 7.46 3.56
N ILE A 122 -2.28 6.94 4.66
CA ILE A 122 -2.80 5.76 5.35
C ILE A 122 -3.41 6.09 6.71
N GLY A 123 -3.31 7.31 7.25
CA GLY A 123 -3.90 7.67 8.55
C GLY A 123 -3.99 9.18 8.77
N ARG A 124 -4.65 9.62 9.86
CA ARG A 124 -4.92 11.06 10.16
C ARG A 124 -4.39 11.58 11.49
N ALA A 125 -4.04 10.73 12.46
CA ALA A 125 -3.64 11.16 13.80
C ALA A 125 -2.46 10.33 14.37
N PRO A 126 -1.21 10.71 14.07
CA PRO A 126 -0.80 11.73 13.10
C PRO A 126 -1.03 11.26 11.65
N ALA A 127 -1.00 12.19 10.70
CA ALA A 127 -1.05 11.84 9.29
C ALA A 127 0.19 11.00 8.92
N ARG A 128 -0.05 9.82 8.36
CA ARG A 128 1.00 8.89 7.91
C ARG A 128 0.86 8.62 6.43
N TYR A 129 1.99 8.47 5.76
CA TYR A 129 2.10 8.27 4.33
C TYR A 129 2.94 7.04 4.04
N GLN A 130 2.35 6.09 3.32
CA GLN A 130 3.10 5.07 2.62
C GLN A 130 3.77 5.72 1.41
N VAL A 131 5.08 5.50 1.25
CA VAL A 131 5.86 6.05 0.14
C VAL A 131 5.95 5.00 -0.96
N VAL A 132 5.67 5.42 -2.20
CA VAL A 132 5.87 4.62 -3.41
C VAL A 132 6.70 5.44 -4.39
N ALA A 133 7.92 5.00 -4.65
CA ALA A 133 8.86 5.70 -5.50
C ALA A 133 9.90 4.74 -6.11
N PRO A 134 10.36 4.99 -7.35
CA PRO A 134 9.78 5.96 -8.29
C PRO A 134 8.41 5.50 -8.81
N VAL A 135 7.57 6.47 -9.17
CA VAL A 135 6.38 6.27 -10.02
C VAL A 135 6.47 7.17 -11.24
N PHE A 136 5.78 6.77 -12.32
CA PHE A 136 5.76 7.49 -13.59
C PHE A 136 4.32 7.66 -14.05
N LEU A 137 4.05 8.75 -14.76
CA LEU A 137 2.79 8.92 -15.48
C LEU A 137 2.98 8.39 -16.89
N VAL A 138 2.10 7.51 -17.33
CA VAL A 138 2.29 6.74 -18.58
C VAL A 138 1.19 6.97 -19.60
N ASP A 139 0.03 7.43 -19.16
CA ASP A 139 -1.07 7.84 -20.04
C ASP A 139 -1.99 8.86 -19.32
N GLU A 140 -2.85 9.50 -20.09
CA GLU A 140 -3.86 10.45 -19.61
C GLU A 140 -5.24 10.14 -20.22
N GLU A 141 -6.16 9.69 -19.38
CA GLU A 141 -7.56 9.50 -19.74
C GLU A 141 -8.33 10.82 -19.55
N ALA A 142 -8.05 11.81 -20.41
CA ALA A 142 -8.51 13.20 -20.23
C ALA A 142 -10.04 13.34 -20.11
N HIS A 143 -10.80 12.48 -20.81
CA HIS A 143 -12.27 12.42 -20.74
C HIS A 143 -12.80 11.98 -19.37
N LEU A 144 -11.95 11.34 -18.55
CA LEU A 144 -12.21 10.94 -17.16
C LEU A 144 -11.39 11.76 -16.16
N GLN A 145 -10.69 12.80 -16.62
CA GLN A 145 -9.89 13.70 -15.79
C GLN A 145 -8.89 12.97 -14.89
N ARG A 146 -8.16 11.99 -15.44
CA ARG A 146 -7.21 11.18 -14.68
C ARG A 146 -5.98 10.78 -15.49
N PHE A 147 -4.88 10.57 -14.78
CA PHE A 147 -3.64 10.02 -15.30
C PHE A 147 -3.50 8.56 -14.92
N VAL A 148 -2.82 7.77 -15.75
CA VAL A 148 -2.41 6.41 -15.44
C VAL A 148 -1.01 6.45 -14.84
N VAL A 149 -0.85 5.84 -13.66
CA VAL A 149 0.39 5.84 -12.88
C VAL A 149 1.02 4.43 -12.94
N ALA A 150 2.33 4.35 -13.15
CA ALA A 150 3.08 3.10 -13.11
C ALA A 150 4.17 3.16 -12.03
N PRO A 151 4.26 2.17 -11.12
CA PRO A 151 5.35 2.10 -10.12
C PRO A 151 6.68 1.55 -10.68
N MET A 152 6.89 1.71 -11.99
CA MET A 152 8.06 1.29 -12.74
C MET A 152 8.26 2.21 -13.95
N ASP A 153 9.47 2.22 -14.50
CA ASP A 153 9.81 3.08 -15.64
C ASP A 153 8.87 2.80 -16.84
N ALA A 154 8.40 3.89 -17.44
CA ALA A 154 7.57 3.90 -18.64
C ALA A 154 8.26 3.22 -19.84
N SER A 155 9.61 3.15 -19.86
CA SER A 155 10.35 2.38 -20.88
C SER A 155 10.06 0.87 -20.85
N ALA A 156 9.57 0.34 -19.72
CA ALA A 156 9.10 -1.03 -19.59
C ALA A 156 7.66 -1.22 -20.12
N ILE A 157 6.94 -0.13 -20.39
CA ILE A 157 5.57 -0.13 -20.92
C ILE A 157 5.67 0.14 -22.43
N ILE A 158 5.67 -0.95 -23.20
CA ILE A 158 5.85 -0.89 -24.66
C ILE A 158 4.69 -0.09 -25.28
N PRO A 159 4.94 1.01 -26.04
CA PRO A 159 3.91 1.96 -26.49
C PRO A 159 2.89 1.49 -27.55
N ASP A 160 2.68 0.19 -27.79
CA ASP A 160 1.79 -0.26 -28.88
C ASP A 160 0.99 -1.54 -28.55
N VAL A 161 0.28 -1.49 -27.43
CA VAL A 161 -0.65 -2.55 -26.96
C VAL A 161 -2.13 -2.19 -27.25
N VAL A 162 -2.37 -1.25 -28.19
CA VAL A 162 -3.71 -0.85 -28.64
C VAL A 162 -3.88 -1.28 -30.10
N GLY A 163 -3.87 -2.59 -30.33
CA GLY A 163 -4.06 -3.16 -31.67
C GLY A 163 -3.92 -4.67 -31.69
N GLN A 164 -5.03 -5.38 -31.50
CA GLN A 164 -5.23 -6.84 -31.45
C GLN A 164 -4.65 -7.60 -30.25
N GLU A 165 -5.48 -8.48 -29.67
CA GLU A 165 -5.15 -9.38 -28.57
C GLU A 165 -4.04 -10.36 -28.97
N SER A 166 -2.83 -10.10 -28.52
CA SER A 166 -1.68 -11.00 -28.68
C SER A 166 -1.32 -11.65 -27.34
N PRO A 167 -0.86 -12.92 -27.31
CA PRO A 167 -0.34 -13.57 -26.10
C PRO A 167 0.76 -12.78 -25.38
N ILE A 168 1.50 -11.95 -26.12
CA ILE A 168 2.54 -11.06 -25.58
C ILE A 168 1.92 -9.95 -24.72
N GLN A 169 0.80 -9.37 -25.16
CA GLN A 169 0.11 -8.30 -24.43
C GLN A 169 -0.48 -8.81 -23.11
N GLU A 170 -1.08 -10.00 -23.11
CA GLU A 170 -1.61 -10.61 -21.89
C GLU A 170 -0.50 -10.92 -20.88
N THR A 171 0.65 -11.40 -21.36
CA THR A 171 1.84 -11.62 -20.51
C THR A 171 2.31 -10.31 -19.90
N MET A 172 2.38 -9.23 -20.70
CA MET A 172 2.76 -7.90 -20.23
C MET A 172 1.77 -7.37 -19.18
N ARG A 173 0.45 -7.48 -19.40
CA ARG A 173 -0.56 -7.07 -18.41
C ARG A 173 -0.40 -7.80 -17.10
N ARG A 174 -0.11 -9.10 -17.11
CA ARG A 174 0.16 -9.88 -15.89
C ARG A 174 1.40 -9.40 -15.16
N TYR A 175 2.46 -9.08 -15.90
CA TYR A 175 3.68 -8.49 -15.34
C TYR A 175 3.38 -7.14 -14.67
N LEU A 176 2.71 -6.22 -15.36
CA LEU A 176 2.35 -4.90 -14.83
C LEU A 176 1.46 -5.01 -13.59
N ARG A 177 0.47 -5.91 -13.59
CA ARG A 177 -0.36 -6.20 -12.40
C ARG A 177 0.48 -6.70 -11.24
N THR A 178 1.42 -7.60 -11.51
CA THR A 178 2.29 -8.18 -10.46
C THR A 178 3.19 -7.12 -9.85
N GLU A 179 3.87 -6.33 -10.67
CA GLU A 179 4.72 -5.23 -10.20
C GLU A 179 3.92 -4.17 -9.43
N THR A 180 2.73 -3.82 -9.92
CA THR A 180 1.84 -2.89 -9.21
C THR A 180 1.41 -3.45 -7.86
N THR A 181 1.08 -4.74 -7.79
CA THR A 181 0.77 -5.41 -6.53
C THR A 181 1.93 -5.37 -5.54
N ILE A 182 3.15 -5.67 -5.99
CA ILE A 182 4.33 -5.72 -5.14
C ILE A 182 4.75 -4.33 -4.64
N ARG A 183 4.75 -3.33 -5.53
CA ARG A 183 5.31 -2.00 -5.24
C ARG A 183 4.32 -1.01 -4.65
N LEU A 184 3.02 -1.19 -4.91
CA LEU A 184 1.97 -0.28 -4.45
C LEU A 184 0.99 -0.98 -3.51
N HIS A 185 0.31 -2.03 -3.97
CA HIS A 185 -0.82 -2.58 -3.21
C HIS A 185 -0.40 -3.23 -1.90
N GLN A 186 0.58 -4.12 -1.91
CA GLN A 186 1.02 -4.82 -0.70
C GLN A 186 1.59 -3.86 0.37
N PRO A 187 2.47 -2.89 0.04
CA PRO A 187 2.93 -1.91 1.02
C PRO A 187 1.80 -1.05 1.60
N VAL A 188 0.88 -0.56 0.76
CA VAL A 188 -0.25 0.27 1.20
C VAL A 188 -1.24 -0.53 2.06
N PHE A 189 -1.57 -1.75 1.63
CA PHE A 189 -2.40 -2.70 2.39
C PHE A 189 -1.78 -2.94 3.77
N ARG A 190 -0.51 -3.34 3.79
CA ARG A 190 0.24 -3.62 5.00
C ARG A 190 0.22 -2.45 5.96
N ALA A 191 0.60 -1.27 5.50
CA ALA A 191 0.70 -0.10 6.35
C ALA A 191 -0.69 0.33 6.87
N SER A 192 -1.74 0.17 6.06
CA SER A 192 -3.13 0.44 6.46
C SER A 192 -3.62 -0.51 7.56
N VAL A 193 -3.39 -1.82 7.40
CA VAL A 193 -3.77 -2.84 8.39
C VAL A 193 -2.98 -2.64 9.69
N LEU A 194 -1.66 -2.47 9.62
CA LEU A 194 -0.86 -2.25 10.84
C LEU A 194 -1.30 -1.00 11.59
N ARG A 195 -1.64 0.09 10.89
CA ARG A 195 -2.19 1.28 11.54
C ARG A 195 -3.53 0.99 12.22
N ALA A 196 -4.45 0.29 11.56
CA ALA A 196 -5.76 -0.04 12.15
C ALA A 196 -5.64 -0.81 13.48
N TYR A 197 -4.61 -1.65 13.60
CA TYR A 197 -4.31 -2.44 14.78
C TYR A 197 -3.31 -1.76 15.75
N GLU A 198 -3.01 -0.47 15.56
CA GLU A 198 -2.02 0.29 16.36
C GLU A 198 -0.63 -0.39 16.42
N THR A 199 -0.23 -1.00 15.31
CA THR A 199 1.05 -1.72 15.21
C THR A 199 1.15 -2.83 16.27
N ARG A 200 0.06 -3.59 16.46
CA ARG A 200 0.06 -4.77 17.33
C ARG A 200 -0.47 -6.00 16.63
N CYS A 201 0.09 -7.16 16.97
CA CYS A 201 -0.45 -8.44 16.56
C CYS A 201 -1.86 -8.63 17.14
N ALA A 202 -2.82 -8.98 16.29
CA ALA A 202 -4.19 -9.30 16.66
C ALA A 202 -4.27 -10.45 17.68
N VAL A 203 -3.36 -11.42 17.57
CA VAL A 203 -3.37 -12.66 18.34
C VAL A 203 -2.62 -12.54 19.66
N CYS A 204 -1.40 -12.00 19.67
CA CYS A 204 -0.55 -11.94 20.88
C CYS A 204 -0.19 -10.53 21.37
N ASN A 205 -0.74 -9.49 20.76
CA ASN A 205 -0.52 -8.08 21.13
C ASN A 205 0.93 -7.57 21.04
N LEU A 206 1.85 -8.34 20.43
CA LEU A 206 3.24 -7.95 20.15
C LEU A 206 3.28 -6.62 19.37
N GLY A 207 4.01 -5.64 19.88
CA GLY A 207 4.00 -4.25 19.40
C GLY A 207 5.28 -3.80 18.67
N HIS A 208 5.89 -4.66 17.85
CA HIS A 208 7.13 -4.33 17.13
C HIS A 208 6.92 -4.36 15.62
N TYR A 209 6.87 -3.18 14.98
CA TYR A 209 6.52 -2.99 13.56
C TYR A 209 7.26 -3.94 12.60
N GLN A 210 8.56 -4.13 12.79
CA GLN A 210 9.41 -4.98 11.95
C GLN A 210 9.00 -6.45 11.99
N LEU A 211 8.48 -6.91 13.13
CA LEU A 211 8.04 -8.29 13.38
C LEU A 211 6.58 -8.54 13.02
N LEU A 212 5.86 -7.51 12.58
CA LEU A 212 4.47 -7.62 12.14
C LEU A 212 4.38 -7.72 10.63
N ASP A 213 3.33 -8.39 10.16
CA ASP A 213 2.81 -8.51 8.80
C ASP A 213 1.32 -8.20 8.77
N ALA A 214 0.78 -7.98 7.57
CA ALA A 214 -0.64 -7.93 7.34
C ALA A 214 -1.05 -9.18 6.57
N ALA A 215 -1.82 -10.04 7.21
CA ALA A 215 -2.36 -11.25 6.60
C ALA A 215 -3.71 -10.91 5.96
N HIS A 216 -3.94 -11.41 4.74
CA HIS A 216 -5.29 -11.39 4.17
C HIS A 216 -6.11 -12.49 4.82
N ILE A 217 -7.36 -12.20 5.18
CA ILE A 217 -8.29 -13.20 5.69
C ILE A 217 -8.72 -14.10 4.54
N MET A 218 -9.09 -13.49 3.41
CA MET A 218 -9.40 -14.16 2.16
C MET A 218 -8.52 -13.60 1.03
N PRO A 219 -8.04 -14.43 0.10
CA PRO A 219 -7.34 -13.94 -1.08
C PRO A 219 -8.32 -13.09 -1.91
N ASP A 220 -8.09 -11.79 -1.98
CA ASP A 220 -8.77 -10.90 -2.91
C ASP A 220 -7.80 -10.49 -4.03
N ARG A 221 -8.33 -10.18 -5.21
CA ARG A 221 -7.56 -9.76 -6.38
C ARG A 221 -7.54 -8.24 -6.53
N HIS A 222 -8.24 -7.49 -5.67
CA HIS A 222 -8.48 -6.06 -5.81
C HIS A 222 -8.26 -5.28 -4.49
N ASP A 223 -7.10 -5.45 -3.85
CA ASP A 223 -6.79 -4.71 -2.63
C ASP A 223 -6.28 -3.29 -2.92
N VAL A 224 -7.19 -2.30 -2.94
CA VAL A 224 -6.81 -0.89 -2.84
C VAL A 224 -7.55 -0.18 -1.69
N GLY A 225 -6.78 0.36 -0.75
CA GLY A 225 -7.25 1.29 0.29
C GLY A 225 -7.93 0.64 1.51
N ILE A 226 -8.57 1.45 2.36
CA ILE A 226 -9.10 1.05 3.68
C ILE A 226 -10.19 -0.03 3.60
N ALA A 227 -10.75 -0.28 2.42
CA ALA A 227 -11.75 -1.33 2.21
C ALA A 227 -11.08 -2.71 2.26
N SER A 228 -9.77 -2.79 2.05
CA SER A 228 -8.99 -4.01 2.27
C SER A 228 -8.74 -4.28 3.76
N VAL A 229 -8.79 -3.26 4.64
CA VAL A 229 -8.44 -3.43 6.06
C VAL A 229 -9.39 -4.41 6.75
N VAL A 230 -10.66 -4.42 6.37
CA VAL A 230 -11.65 -5.40 6.88
C VAL A 230 -11.42 -6.83 6.36
N ASN A 231 -10.59 -6.99 5.33
CA ASN A 231 -10.05 -8.28 4.85
C ASN A 231 -8.62 -8.53 5.38
N GLY A 232 -8.14 -7.74 6.34
CA GLY A 232 -6.77 -7.80 6.84
C GLY A 232 -6.70 -8.03 8.34
N MET A 233 -5.67 -8.75 8.77
CA MET A 233 -5.29 -8.86 10.19
C MET A 233 -3.81 -8.53 10.36
N ALA A 234 -3.49 -7.67 11.33
CA ALA A 234 -2.11 -7.46 11.72
C ALA A 234 -1.62 -8.66 12.54
N LEU A 235 -0.65 -9.42 12.06
CA LEU A 235 -0.14 -10.62 12.73
C LEU A 235 1.39 -10.53 12.87
N CYS A 236 1.96 -11.09 13.93
CA CYS A 236 3.41 -11.26 13.97
C CYS A 236 3.84 -12.35 12.98
N LYS A 237 5.14 -12.42 12.65
CA LYS A 237 5.67 -13.40 11.68
C LYS A 237 5.20 -14.83 11.94
N ILE A 238 5.16 -15.26 13.21
CA ILE A 238 4.74 -16.61 13.60
C ILE A 238 3.24 -16.80 13.39
N HIS A 239 2.41 -15.88 13.88
CA HIS A 239 0.96 -15.98 13.71
C HIS A 239 0.51 -15.83 12.27
N HIS A 240 1.23 -15.03 11.47
CA HIS A 240 0.98 -14.91 10.03
C HIS A 240 1.22 -16.25 9.34
N ALA A 241 2.41 -16.83 9.51
CA ALA A 241 2.74 -18.13 8.92
C ALA A 241 1.81 -19.25 9.41
N ALA A 242 1.44 -19.23 10.69
CA ALA A 242 0.50 -20.20 11.26
C ALA A 242 -0.91 -20.05 10.68
N PHE A 243 -1.36 -18.81 10.42
CA PHE A 243 -2.65 -18.55 9.79
C PHE A 243 -2.67 -19.04 8.34
N ASP A 244 -1.67 -18.64 7.55
CA ASP A 244 -1.57 -19.03 6.14
C ASP A 244 -1.43 -20.56 5.94
N SER A 245 -0.81 -21.24 6.91
CA SER A 245 -0.60 -22.70 6.87
C SER A 245 -1.75 -23.50 7.47
N ASN A 246 -2.88 -22.87 7.83
CA ASN A 246 -4.02 -23.50 8.52
C ASN A 246 -3.63 -24.19 9.85
N ILE A 247 -2.58 -23.71 10.51
CA ILE A 247 -2.22 -24.11 11.89
C ILE A 247 -3.07 -23.31 12.89
N LEU A 248 -3.36 -22.05 12.55
CA LEU A 248 -4.19 -21.12 13.31
C LEU A 248 -5.37 -20.67 12.44
N GLY A 249 -6.59 -20.79 12.96
CA GLY A 249 -7.80 -20.20 12.42
C GLY A 249 -8.38 -19.15 13.35
N VAL A 250 -9.26 -18.29 12.82
CA VAL A 250 -10.02 -17.31 13.61
C VAL A 250 -11.49 -17.42 13.22
N THR A 251 -12.35 -17.62 14.21
CA THR A 251 -13.80 -17.71 14.01
C THR A 251 -14.44 -16.34 13.74
N PRO A 252 -15.68 -16.28 13.20
CA PRO A 252 -16.43 -15.02 13.02
C PRO A 252 -16.67 -14.22 14.32
N ASP A 253 -16.56 -14.87 15.48
CA ASP A 253 -16.65 -14.24 16.79
C ASP A 253 -15.28 -13.82 17.35
N PHE A 254 -14.25 -13.77 16.51
CA PHE A 254 -12.88 -13.37 16.85
C PHE A 254 -12.21 -14.28 17.89
N VAL A 255 -12.56 -15.58 17.90
CA VAL A 255 -11.90 -16.59 18.74
C VAL A 255 -10.81 -17.30 17.94
N VAL A 256 -9.61 -17.39 18.51
CA VAL A 256 -8.47 -18.11 17.96
C VAL A 256 -8.68 -19.62 18.12
N LYS A 257 -8.38 -20.37 17.06
CA LYS A 257 -8.45 -21.83 17.02
C LYS A 257 -7.14 -22.37 16.50
N ILE A 258 -6.49 -23.22 17.28
CA ILE A 258 -5.31 -23.98 16.86
C ILE A 258 -5.75 -25.36 16.37
N ARG A 259 -5.09 -25.87 15.34
CA ARG A 259 -5.35 -27.20 14.77
C ARG A 259 -5.19 -28.29 15.85
N PRO A 260 -6.09 -29.30 15.91
CA PRO A 260 -6.14 -30.21 17.07
C PRO A 260 -4.89 -31.08 17.29
N ASP A 261 -4.22 -31.51 16.24
CA ASP A 261 -2.98 -32.30 16.30
C ASP A 261 -1.87 -31.57 17.07
N LEU A 262 -1.72 -30.27 16.86
CA LEU A 262 -0.74 -29.44 17.59
C LEU A 262 -1.10 -29.24 19.07
N LEU A 263 -2.35 -29.44 19.48
CA LEU A 263 -2.75 -29.35 20.88
C LEU A 263 -2.19 -30.51 21.72
N GLU A 264 -1.95 -31.66 21.10
CA GLU A 264 -1.38 -32.84 21.76
C GLU A 264 0.15 -32.92 21.59
N GLU A 265 0.71 -32.19 20.62
CA GLU A 265 2.16 -32.17 20.34
C GLU A 265 2.97 -31.57 21.51
N ILE A 266 4.05 -32.25 21.90
CA ILE A 266 5.00 -31.76 22.91
C ILE A 266 6.22 -31.20 22.18
N ASP A 267 6.37 -29.88 22.21
CA ASP A 267 7.49 -29.16 21.60
C ASP A 267 7.92 -27.98 22.52
N GLY A 268 8.81 -27.12 22.04
CA GLY A 268 9.37 -26.00 22.76
C GLY A 268 8.37 -24.91 23.17
N PRO A 269 8.86 -23.92 23.95
CA PRO A 269 8.01 -22.90 24.59
C PRO A 269 7.22 -22.04 23.58
N MET A 270 7.70 -21.91 22.34
CA MET A 270 7.00 -21.14 21.31
C MET A 270 5.74 -21.84 20.81
N LEU A 271 5.71 -23.16 20.70
CA LEU A 271 4.47 -23.88 20.37
C LEU A 271 3.49 -23.78 21.54
N GLN A 272 3.99 -23.99 22.77
CA GLN A 272 3.17 -23.95 23.98
C GLN A 272 2.54 -22.57 24.23
N HIS A 273 3.35 -21.54 24.45
CA HIS A 273 2.89 -20.21 24.85
C HIS A 273 2.49 -19.34 23.64
N GLY A 274 3.13 -19.57 22.49
CA GLY A 274 2.89 -18.78 21.29
C GLY A 274 1.69 -19.24 20.47
N LEU A 275 1.20 -20.48 20.64
CA LEU A 275 0.06 -21.02 19.90
C LEU A 275 -0.94 -21.73 20.81
N LYS A 276 -0.55 -22.84 21.46
CA LYS A 276 -1.49 -23.73 22.17
C LYS A 276 -2.31 -23.00 23.24
N GLU A 277 -1.66 -22.19 24.07
CA GLU A 277 -2.33 -21.41 25.15
C GLU A 277 -3.26 -20.31 24.61
N LEU A 278 -3.16 -19.95 23.33
CA LEU A 278 -4.05 -18.97 22.68
C LEU A 278 -5.31 -19.63 22.12
N HIS A 279 -5.38 -20.96 22.05
CA HIS A 279 -6.56 -21.69 21.61
C HIS A 279 -7.77 -21.33 22.49
N ASN A 280 -8.92 -21.07 21.87
CA ASN A 280 -10.17 -20.61 22.51
C ASN A 280 -10.16 -19.20 23.12
N ASN A 281 -9.05 -18.46 23.04
CA ASN A 281 -9.03 -17.07 23.47
C ASN A 281 -9.56 -16.14 22.38
N LYS A 282 -10.12 -15.00 22.80
CA LYS A 282 -10.44 -13.90 21.87
C LYS A 282 -9.14 -13.29 21.34
N LEU A 283 -9.19 -12.74 20.12
CA LEU A 283 -8.13 -11.86 19.63
C LEU A 283 -7.82 -10.78 20.66
N MET A 284 -6.54 -10.62 21.00
CA MET A 284 -6.07 -9.65 21.98
C MET A 284 -6.13 -8.21 21.46
N LYS A 285 -6.04 -8.01 20.14
CA LYS A 285 -6.19 -6.70 19.50
C LYS A 285 -7.17 -6.79 18.34
N LEU A 286 -8.11 -5.83 18.32
CA LEU A 286 -8.95 -5.49 17.20
C LEU A 286 -8.80 -3.98 16.91
N PRO A 287 -9.07 -3.53 15.69
CA PRO A 287 -9.20 -2.12 15.40
C PRO A 287 -10.23 -1.45 16.30
N GLU A 288 -9.88 -0.29 16.87
CA GLU A 288 -10.80 0.51 17.70
C GLU A 288 -12.00 0.98 16.87
N ASN A 289 -11.75 1.36 15.62
CA ASN A 289 -12.79 1.69 14.67
C ASN A 289 -13.47 0.41 14.18
N LYS A 290 -14.73 0.21 14.57
CA LYS A 290 -15.54 -0.95 14.15
C LYS A 290 -15.66 -1.11 12.63
N LYS A 291 -15.57 -0.03 11.86
CA LYS A 291 -15.62 -0.08 10.38
C LYS A 291 -14.34 -0.63 9.75
N GLU A 292 -13.27 -0.78 10.53
CA GLU A 292 -11.99 -1.36 10.11
C GLU A 292 -11.80 -2.77 10.69
N GLN A 293 -12.71 -3.24 11.53
CA GLN A 293 -12.62 -4.60 12.06
C GLN A 293 -12.80 -5.64 10.96
N PRO A 294 -12.18 -6.83 11.11
CA PRO A 294 -12.37 -7.94 10.20
C PRO A 294 -13.84 -8.22 9.93
N ARG A 295 -14.17 -8.36 8.64
CA ARG A 295 -15.51 -8.75 8.20
C ARG A 295 -15.81 -10.17 8.65
N LYS A 296 -16.95 -10.35 9.31
CA LYS A 296 -17.35 -11.64 9.88
C LYS A 296 -17.58 -12.71 8.83
N ASP A 297 -18.14 -12.34 7.68
CA ASP A 297 -18.37 -13.23 6.55
C ASP A 297 -17.06 -13.70 5.90
N LEU A 298 -16.03 -12.84 5.85
CA LEU A 298 -14.70 -13.25 5.39
C LEU A 298 -14.03 -14.22 6.38
N LEU A 299 -14.18 -13.96 7.68
CA LEU A 299 -13.70 -14.87 8.73
C LEU A 299 -14.42 -16.22 8.70
N GLU A 300 -15.71 -16.24 8.40
CA GLU A 300 -16.49 -17.47 8.26
C GLU A 300 -15.93 -18.35 7.14
N LEU A 301 -15.76 -17.79 5.95
CA LEU A 301 -15.17 -18.49 4.81
C LEU A 301 -13.73 -18.95 5.08
N ALA A 302 -12.91 -18.12 5.73
CA ALA A 302 -11.55 -18.49 6.10
C ALA A 302 -11.54 -19.63 7.13
N TYR A 303 -12.46 -19.61 8.09
CA TYR A 303 -12.58 -20.64 9.11
C TYR A 303 -13.08 -21.97 8.55
N GLU A 304 -14.01 -21.96 7.59
CA GLU A 304 -14.43 -23.14 6.83
C GLU A 304 -13.24 -23.80 6.11
N ARG A 305 -12.36 -22.99 5.50
CA ARG A 305 -11.14 -23.50 4.86
C ARG A 305 -10.19 -24.13 5.88
N PHE A 306 -9.97 -23.46 7.01
CA PHE A 306 -9.15 -23.98 8.11
C PHE A 306 -9.66 -25.33 8.64
N THR A 307 -10.97 -25.44 8.89
CA THR A 307 -11.57 -26.70 9.37
C THR A 307 -11.52 -27.82 8.33
N SER A 308 -11.71 -27.50 7.05
CA SER A 308 -11.60 -28.47 5.96
C SER A 308 -10.17 -28.97 5.78
N ALA A 309 -9.16 -28.11 5.95
CA ALA A 309 -7.75 -28.48 5.85
C ALA A 309 -7.27 -29.34 7.03
N GLY A 310 -7.86 -29.19 8.23
CA GLY A 310 -7.55 -29.99 9.40
C GLY A 310 -8.29 -31.33 9.50
N ALA A 311 -9.23 -31.61 8.58
CA ALA A 311 -9.96 -32.87 8.49
C ALA A 311 -9.29 -33.89 7.54
N ALA A 312 -8.22 -33.48 6.84
CA ALA A 312 -7.41 -34.29 5.92
C ALA A 312 -6.10 -34.73 6.60
#